data_AF-A0A960N1R2-F1
#
_entry.id   AF-A0A960N1R2-F1
#
_cell.length_a   1.000
_cell.length_b   1.000
_cell.length_c   1.000
_cell.angle_alpha   90.00
_cell.angle_beta   90.00
_cell.angle_gamma   90.00
#
_symmetry.space_group_name_H-M   'P 1'
#
loop_
_entity.id
_entity.type
_entity.pdbx_description
1 polymer ?
#
loop_
_entity_poly.entity_id
_entity_poly.type
_entity_poly.pdbx_seq_one_letter_code
_entity_poly.pdbx_strand_id
1 'polypeptide(L)'
;VLPYVLNAKAAGATATTDTGVLVLNQDGSLQDKAAREGQAMTGLLGATPSSEPGVFGQFFSRAAVGADAAIQFYGYPAYWLPDGETTALQSLFADRFNGLEVASIGQGNSALGMDPAILFQSVLGETMDSFSWFLYRGTVSGPGVTKSNNEVLWHENVPAQPLMRKGDEVLGIDSGIFISRFLKFWPVDTGTAIVLAKLSGKGVSSKNDCIVFLVQDDLTLLPLMREGDIACDWDCPRIGVIQQVEVEPSTGRYLIQASLTGASTRNQALFAGSAGYGDSGTGKFKRLPAMVLRKGARFDTGFSDVTTVKSILIEPRTDKNGAGGKGLGSILTAAGYGVITIQFQNGAKELVSGLLVP
;
A
#
# COMPACT_ATOMS: atom_id res chain seq x y z
N VAL A 1 14.91 6.37 8.67
CA VAL A 1 13.80 6.95 9.46
C VAL A 1 14.45 7.85 10.49
N LEU A 2 14.11 9.14 10.57
CA LEU A 2 14.65 9.97 11.65
C LEU A 2 14.00 9.46 12.95
N PRO A 3 14.77 9.10 13.98
CA PRO A 3 14.19 8.74 15.27
C PRO A 3 13.32 9.88 15.78
N TYR A 4 12.25 9.56 16.48
CA TYR A 4 11.52 10.58 17.23
C TYR A 4 12.51 11.25 18.19
N VAL A 5 12.55 12.58 18.17
CA VAL A 5 13.33 13.35 19.15
C VAL A 5 12.38 13.71 20.26
N LEU A 6 12.65 13.17 21.44
CA LEU A 6 11.93 13.46 22.68
C LEU A 6 11.70 14.97 22.81
N ASN A 7 10.44 15.38 22.98
CA ASN A 7 10.18 16.75 23.37
C ASN A 7 10.66 16.93 24.80
N ALA A 8 11.84 17.53 24.98
CA ALA A 8 12.48 17.74 26.28
C ALA A 8 11.61 18.49 27.31
N LYS A 9 10.44 18.99 26.90
CA LYS A 9 9.45 19.66 27.76
C LYS A 9 8.30 18.74 28.21
N ALA A 10 8.20 17.50 27.72
CA ALA A 10 7.21 16.54 28.19
C ALA A 10 7.65 16.00 29.56
N ALA A 11 7.10 16.56 30.64
CA ALA A 11 7.41 16.11 31.99
C ALA A 11 7.08 14.61 32.16
N GLY A 12 8.05 13.83 32.66
CA GLY A 12 7.90 12.40 32.91
C GLY A 12 8.22 11.47 31.72
N ALA A 13 8.41 11.99 30.52
CA ALA A 13 8.91 11.18 29.40
C ALA A 13 10.43 10.97 29.54
N THR A 14 10.89 9.74 29.33
CA THR A 14 12.30 9.36 29.30
C THR A 14 12.66 8.86 27.91
N ALA A 15 13.95 8.73 27.60
CA ALA A 15 14.40 8.18 26.32
C ALA A 15 13.94 6.74 26.05
N THR A 16 13.35 6.07 27.05
CA THR A 16 12.79 4.71 26.97
C THR A 16 11.28 4.70 27.16
N THR A 17 10.61 5.85 27.14
CA THR A 17 9.14 5.98 27.32
C THR A 17 8.54 7.09 26.48
N ASP A 18 9.25 7.59 25.46
CA ASP A 18 8.83 8.76 24.68
C ASP A 18 8.06 8.41 23.41
N THR A 19 7.91 7.12 23.11
CA THR A 19 7.12 6.64 21.99
C THR A 19 6.06 5.62 22.42
N GLY A 20 5.02 5.51 21.60
CA GLY A 20 3.89 4.61 21.82
C GLY A 20 2.75 4.92 20.86
N VAL A 21 1.67 4.15 20.97
CA VAL A 21 0.44 4.40 20.22
C VAL A 21 -0.53 5.17 21.10
N LEU A 22 -1.30 6.09 20.51
CA LEU A 22 -2.40 6.75 21.20
C LEU A 22 -3.69 6.36 20.50
N VAL A 23 -4.61 5.78 21.25
CA VAL A 23 -5.91 5.36 20.73
C VAL A 23 -6.98 6.30 21.29
N LEU A 24 -7.75 6.90 20.39
CA LEU A 24 -8.84 7.81 20.71
C LEU A 24 -10.18 7.11 20.46
N ASN A 25 -11.10 7.26 21.41
CA ASN A 25 -12.49 6.92 21.20
C ASN A 25 -13.16 7.94 20.26
N GLN A 26 -14.36 7.63 19.78
CA GLN A 26 -15.13 8.52 18.90
C GLN A 26 -15.46 9.88 19.55
N ASP A 27 -15.55 9.93 20.88
CA ASP A 27 -15.75 11.15 21.66
C ASP A 27 -14.46 11.93 21.93
N GLY A 28 -13.31 11.44 21.43
CA GLY A 28 -11.99 12.02 21.62
C GLY A 28 -11.31 11.65 22.94
N SER A 29 -11.95 10.86 23.81
CA SER A 29 -11.32 10.36 25.03
C SER A 29 -10.22 9.34 24.72
N LEU A 30 -9.23 9.21 25.63
CA LEU A 30 -8.14 8.24 25.50
C LEU A 30 -8.60 6.85 25.94
N GLN A 31 -8.11 5.81 25.27
CA GLN A 31 -8.18 4.46 25.79
C GLN A 31 -6.99 4.18 26.73
N ASP A 32 -7.26 3.64 27.92
CA ASP A 32 -6.26 3.36 28.97
C ASP A 32 -5.26 2.24 28.63
N LYS A 33 -5.39 1.57 27.47
CA LYS A 33 -4.64 0.36 27.11
C LYS A 33 -3.63 0.52 25.98
N ALA A 34 -3.30 1.75 25.59
CA ALA A 34 -2.43 1.94 24.43
C ALA A 34 -0.97 1.54 24.73
N ALA A 35 -0.36 0.76 23.83
CA ALA A 35 1.01 0.29 23.97
C ALA A 35 2.02 1.47 24.06
N ARG A 36 3.01 1.32 24.96
CA ARG A 36 4.03 2.33 25.29
C ARG A 36 5.41 1.69 25.33
N GLU A 37 6.42 2.44 24.92
CA GLU A 37 7.81 2.04 25.10
C GLU A 37 8.11 1.85 26.61
N GLY A 38 8.86 0.80 26.93
CA GLY A 38 9.14 0.39 28.31
C GLY A 38 8.01 -0.41 28.96
N GLN A 39 6.83 -0.51 28.36
CA GLN A 39 5.73 -1.33 28.88
C GLN A 39 5.95 -2.81 28.52
N ALA A 40 5.70 -3.69 29.49
CA ALA A 40 5.63 -5.12 29.25
C ALA A 40 4.43 -5.44 28.35
N MET A 41 4.63 -6.35 27.40
CA MET A 41 3.53 -6.87 26.57
C MET A 41 2.67 -7.80 27.42
N THR A 42 1.44 -7.38 27.73
CA THR A 42 0.52 -8.16 28.57
C THR A 42 -0.60 -8.74 27.72
N GLY A 43 -0.68 -10.07 27.60
CA GLY A 43 -1.92 -10.74 27.14
C GLY A 43 -1.93 -11.35 25.72
N LEU A 44 -0.80 -11.89 25.23
CA LEU A 44 -0.78 -12.70 24.00
C LEU A 44 -1.69 -13.95 24.14
N LEU A 45 -2.87 -13.93 23.49
CA LEU A 45 -3.70 -15.10 23.26
C LEU A 45 -3.63 -15.47 21.77
N GLY A 46 -2.72 -16.36 21.39
CA GLY A 46 -2.64 -16.90 20.02
C GLY A 46 -1.22 -17.33 19.62
N ALA A 47 -1.09 -18.47 18.97
CA ALA A 47 0.16 -19.20 18.79
C ALA A 47 1.03 -18.68 17.63
N THR A 48 1.73 -17.57 17.83
CA THR A 48 2.96 -17.29 17.07
C THR A 48 4.18 -17.47 17.99
N PRO A 49 5.37 -17.84 17.46
CA PRO A 49 6.54 -18.20 18.27
C PRO A 49 7.08 -17.12 19.20
N SER A 50 6.62 -15.88 19.09
CA SER A 50 7.03 -14.77 19.96
C SER A 50 6.04 -14.52 21.10
N SER A 51 5.37 -15.55 21.62
CA SER A 51 4.61 -15.45 22.87
C SER A 51 5.49 -15.20 24.11
N GLU A 52 6.78 -14.94 23.89
CA GLU A 52 7.74 -14.69 24.95
C GLU A 52 7.41 -13.34 25.59
N PRO A 53 7.42 -13.27 26.92
CA PRO A 53 7.30 -11.98 27.60
C PRO A 53 8.46 -11.07 27.16
N GLY A 54 8.21 -9.77 27.20
CA GLY A 54 9.19 -8.78 26.81
C GLY A 54 8.62 -7.37 26.91
N VAL A 55 9.44 -6.40 26.53
CA VAL A 55 9.16 -4.97 26.68
C VAL A 55 9.18 -4.30 25.32
N PHE A 56 8.23 -3.39 25.08
CA PHE A 56 8.28 -2.55 23.88
C PHE A 56 9.49 -1.63 23.91
N GLY A 57 10.24 -1.62 22.82
CA GLY A 57 11.19 -0.56 22.50
C GLY A 57 10.54 0.54 21.67
N GLN A 58 11.38 1.34 21.01
CA GLN A 58 10.93 2.50 20.25
C GLN A 58 9.92 2.13 19.15
N PHE A 59 8.84 2.91 19.08
CA PHE A 59 7.81 2.80 18.05
C PHE A 59 8.24 3.53 16.78
N PHE A 60 7.88 2.98 15.63
CA PHE A 60 8.11 3.64 14.35
C PHE A 60 7.04 4.70 14.09
N SER A 61 7.36 5.71 13.29
CA SER A 61 6.50 6.87 13.04
C SER A 61 5.34 6.62 12.08
N ARG A 62 4.67 5.47 12.22
CA ARG A 62 3.65 4.98 11.29
C ARG A 62 2.79 3.91 11.95
N ALA A 63 1.55 3.86 11.52
CA ALA A 63 0.59 2.83 11.85
C ALA A 63 -0.28 2.53 10.63
N ALA A 64 -0.89 1.36 10.61
CA ALA A 64 -1.95 0.96 9.71
C ALA A 64 -3.26 0.86 10.49
N VAL A 65 -4.39 1.13 9.85
CA VAL A 65 -5.71 0.99 10.46
C VAL A 65 -6.58 0.25 9.46
N GLY A 66 -7.22 -0.84 9.91
CA GLY A 66 -8.18 -1.58 9.12
C GLY A 66 -9.56 -0.91 9.14
N ALA A 67 -10.36 -1.19 8.12
CA ALA A 67 -11.67 -0.54 7.94
C ALA A 67 -12.85 -1.36 8.48
N ASP A 68 -12.63 -2.51 9.12
CA ASP A 68 -13.71 -3.35 9.64
C ASP A 68 -14.51 -2.60 10.72
N ALA A 69 -15.80 -2.37 10.42
CA ALA A 69 -16.72 -1.69 11.33
C ALA A 69 -17.04 -2.52 12.59
N ALA A 70 -16.89 -3.85 12.53
CA ALA A 70 -17.18 -4.75 13.64
C ALA A 70 -15.96 -4.99 14.53
N ILE A 71 -14.77 -5.10 13.94
CA ILE A 71 -13.53 -5.37 14.65
C ILE A 71 -12.48 -4.37 14.18
N GLN A 72 -12.49 -3.17 14.76
CA GLN A 72 -11.46 -2.21 14.45
C GLN A 72 -10.12 -2.77 14.95
N PHE A 73 -9.17 -2.94 14.04
CA PHE A 73 -7.77 -3.17 14.38
C PHE A 73 -6.91 -2.04 13.86
N TYR A 74 -5.79 -1.86 14.54
CA TYR A 74 -4.70 -1.04 14.08
C TYR A 74 -3.40 -1.82 14.26
N GLY A 75 -2.42 -1.46 13.45
CA GLY A 75 -1.13 -2.12 13.42
C GLY A 75 0.00 -1.13 13.44
N TYR A 76 1.08 -1.49 14.11
CA TYR A 76 2.23 -0.61 14.26
C TYR A 76 3.52 -1.43 14.33
N PRO A 77 4.59 -0.97 13.67
CA PRO A 77 5.91 -1.51 13.91
C PRO A 77 6.49 -0.86 15.17
N ALA A 78 7.16 -1.67 15.99
CA ALA A 78 7.98 -1.23 17.11
C ALA A 78 9.21 -2.12 17.23
N TYR A 79 10.20 -1.68 17.99
CA TYR A 79 11.19 -2.61 18.51
C TYR A 79 10.58 -3.38 19.69
N TRP A 80 11.03 -4.60 19.89
CA TRP A 80 10.62 -5.46 21.00
C TRP A 80 11.85 -6.12 21.60
N LEU A 81 11.99 -6.02 22.91
CA LEU A 81 13.06 -6.65 23.66
C LEU A 81 12.49 -7.89 24.36
N PRO A 82 12.75 -9.11 23.86
CA PRO A 82 12.35 -10.34 24.55
C PRO A 82 13.01 -10.41 25.94
N ASP A 83 12.34 -11.06 26.89
CA ASP A 83 12.87 -11.26 28.23
C ASP A 83 14.17 -12.08 28.18
N GLY A 84 15.21 -11.57 28.86
CA GLY A 84 16.53 -12.19 28.91
C GLY A 84 17.43 -11.88 27.71
N GLU A 85 16.91 -11.24 26.66
CA GLU A 85 17.69 -10.79 25.52
C GLU A 85 18.28 -9.39 25.75
N THR A 86 19.37 -9.08 25.04
CA THR A 86 20.02 -7.76 25.10
C THR A 86 19.79 -6.92 23.85
N THR A 87 19.17 -7.50 22.83
CA THR A 87 18.99 -6.87 21.52
C THR A 87 17.51 -6.74 21.21
N ALA A 88 17.05 -5.52 20.98
CA ALA A 88 15.68 -5.30 20.55
C ALA A 88 15.50 -5.66 19.07
N LEU A 89 14.41 -6.35 18.76
CA LEU A 89 14.06 -6.90 17.46
C LEU A 89 12.95 -6.06 16.83
N GLN A 90 13.06 -5.72 15.55
CA GLN A 90 11.95 -5.05 14.87
C GLN A 90 10.78 -6.03 14.70
N SER A 91 9.59 -5.63 15.14
CA SER A 91 8.38 -6.44 15.08
C SER A 91 7.19 -5.63 14.60
N LEU A 92 6.20 -6.31 14.02
CA LEU A 92 4.91 -5.76 13.62
C LEU A 92 3.83 -6.29 14.57
N PHE A 93 3.13 -5.38 15.23
CA PHE A 93 2.07 -5.66 16.18
C PHE A 93 0.72 -5.27 15.59
N ALA A 94 -0.29 -6.11 15.81
CA ALA A 94 -1.69 -5.75 15.65
C ALA A 94 -2.36 -5.70 17.02
N ASP A 95 -3.24 -4.73 17.21
CA ASP A 95 -4.11 -4.67 18.38
C ASP A 95 -5.54 -4.35 17.94
N ARG A 96 -6.49 -4.85 18.73
CA ARG A 96 -7.90 -4.46 18.65
C ARG A 96 -8.10 -3.21 19.49
N PHE A 97 -9.00 -2.33 19.06
CA PHE A 97 -9.45 -1.21 19.92
C PHE A 97 -10.11 -1.67 21.25
N ASN A 98 -10.30 -2.99 21.46
CA ASN A 98 -10.82 -3.59 22.69
C ASN A 98 -9.80 -4.49 23.43
N GLY A 99 -8.52 -4.45 23.08
CA GLY A 99 -7.41 -4.93 23.92
C GLY A 99 -7.02 -6.40 23.73
N LEU A 100 -6.88 -6.85 22.48
CA LEU A 100 -6.15 -8.08 22.18
C LEU A 100 -4.98 -7.72 21.27
N GLU A 101 -3.80 -7.75 21.84
CA GLU A 101 -2.54 -7.51 21.14
C GLU A 101 -1.95 -8.85 20.64
N VAL A 102 -1.59 -8.89 19.36
CA VAL A 102 -0.97 -10.05 18.72
C VAL A 102 0.24 -9.59 17.93
N ALA A 103 1.40 -10.18 18.22
CA ALA A 103 2.59 -10.04 17.39
C ALA A 103 2.40 -10.84 16.08
N SER A 104 2.45 -10.16 14.94
CA SER A 104 2.23 -10.78 13.63
C SER A 104 3.54 -11.32 13.03
N ILE A 105 4.64 -10.56 13.10
CA ILE A 105 5.97 -11.00 12.66
C ILE A 105 7.10 -10.24 13.36
N GLY A 106 8.20 -10.92 13.66
CA GLY A 106 9.38 -10.37 14.34
C GLY A 106 10.69 -10.68 13.61
N GLN A 107 11.66 -9.78 13.72
CA GLN A 107 13.02 -9.97 13.22
C GLN A 107 13.65 -11.22 13.85
N GLY A 108 14.30 -12.03 13.03
CA GLY A 108 14.90 -13.30 13.44
C GLY A 108 13.98 -14.50 13.30
N ASN A 109 12.66 -14.31 13.19
CA ASN A 109 11.73 -15.41 12.93
C ASN A 109 11.91 -15.94 11.50
N SER A 110 11.61 -17.23 11.29
CA SER A 110 11.52 -17.78 9.93
C SER A 110 10.51 -16.98 9.11
N ALA A 111 10.91 -16.60 7.90
CA ALA A 111 10.05 -15.86 6.99
C ALA A 111 8.89 -16.76 6.53
N LEU A 112 7.64 -16.30 6.75
CA LEU A 112 6.44 -17.08 6.47
C LEU A 112 6.43 -17.58 5.02
N GLY A 113 6.28 -18.89 4.86
CA GLY A 113 6.18 -19.56 3.56
C GLY A 113 7.47 -19.62 2.75
N MET A 114 8.62 -19.42 3.40
CA MET A 114 9.93 -19.57 2.80
C MET A 114 10.68 -20.75 3.45
N ASP A 115 11.87 -21.06 2.93
CA ASP A 115 12.78 -22.00 3.59
C ASP A 115 12.99 -21.56 5.06
N PRO A 116 12.91 -22.45 6.06
CA PRO A 116 13.05 -22.09 7.47
C PRO A 116 14.36 -21.38 7.84
N ALA A 117 15.43 -21.57 7.04
CA ALA A 117 16.71 -20.88 7.22
C ALA A 117 16.71 -19.44 6.66
N ILE A 118 15.64 -19.02 5.97
CA ILE A 118 15.42 -17.64 5.56
C ILE A 118 14.68 -16.93 6.69
N LEU A 119 15.33 -15.91 7.24
CA LEU A 119 14.84 -15.17 8.41
C LEU A 119 14.33 -13.80 8.02
N PHE A 120 13.23 -13.38 8.64
CA PHE A 120 12.72 -12.01 8.57
C PHE A 120 13.72 -11.05 9.22
N GLN A 121 13.96 -9.90 8.60
CA GLN A 121 14.97 -8.93 9.06
C GLN A 121 14.38 -7.59 9.45
N SER A 122 13.47 -7.05 8.66
CA SER A 122 12.88 -5.74 8.96
C SER A 122 11.56 -5.51 8.24
N VAL A 123 10.68 -4.72 8.88
CA VAL A 123 9.45 -4.19 8.29
C VAL A 123 9.78 -2.88 7.58
N LEU A 124 9.58 -2.87 6.27
CA LEU A 124 9.76 -1.69 5.43
C LEU A 124 8.49 -0.84 5.37
N GLY A 125 7.31 -1.46 5.30
CA GLY A 125 6.02 -0.77 5.30
C GLY A 125 4.86 -1.73 5.52
N GLU A 126 3.73 -1.21 5.96
CA GLU A 126 2.59 -1.98 6.44
C GLU A 126 1.28 -1.24 6.13
N THR A 127 0.24 -2.00 5.80
CA THR A 127 -1.13 -1.52 5.66
C THR A 127 -2.09 -2.66 6.02
N MET A 128 -3.38 -2.38 6.09
CA MET A 128 -4.40 -3.35 6.47
C MET A 128 -5.54 -3.36 5.45
N ASP A 129 -6.10 -4.54 5.18
CA ASP A 129 -7.28 -4.70 4.35
C ASP A 129 -8.57 -4.33 5.12
N SER A 130 -9.73 -4.51 4.48
CA SER A 130 -11.04 -4.25 5.11
C SER A 130 -11.41 -5.25 6.21
N PHE A 131 -10.67 -6.35 6.35
CA PHE A 131 -10.81 -7.37 7.37
C PHE A 131 -9.68 -7.33 8.40
N SER A 132 -8.90 -6.23 8.40
CA SER A 132 -7.82 -5.98 9.33
C SER A 132 -6.63 -6.94 9.26
N TRP A 133 -6.45 -7.65 8.14
CA TRP A 133 -5.24 -8.42 7.88
C TRP A 133 -4.13 -7.52 7.37
N PHE A 134 -2.91 -7.78 7.81
CA PHE A 134 -1.78 -7.03 7.29
C PHE A 134 -1.46 -7.40 5.84
N LEU A 135 -1.26 -6.36 5.04
CA LEU A 135 -0.40 -6.41 3.86
C LEU A 135 0.89 -5.65 4.21
N TYR A 136 2.01 -6.34 4.22
CA TYR A 136 3.28 -5.75 4.65
C TYR A 136 4.43 -6.12 3.74
N ARG A 137 5.37 -5.18 3.63
CA ARG A 137 6.63 -5.34 2.92
C ARG A 137 7.76 -5.38 3.94
N GLY A 138 8.65 -6.35 3.80
CA GLY A 138 9.83 -6.47 4.65
C GLY A 138 11.06 -6.97 3.90
N THR A 139 12.15 -7.12 4.64
CA THR A 139 13.36 -7.76 4.13
C THR A 139 13.62 -9.10 4.80
N VAL A 140 14.32 -9.97 4.08
CA VAL A 140 14.76 -11.28 4.55
C VAL A 140 16.28 -11.44 4.42
N SER A 141 16.85 -12.39 5.16
CA SER A 141 18.23 -12.86 5.02
C SER A 141 18.28 -14.38 5.08
N GLY A 142 19.41 -14.99 4.71
CA GLY A 142 19.59 -16.44 4.75
C GLY A 142 20.21 -17.00 3.46
N PRO A 143 20.31 -18.33 3.34
CA PRO A 143 20.87 -18.98 2.15
C PRO A 143 20.17 -18.56 0.86
N GLY A 144 20.94 -18.21 -0.17
CA GLY A 144 20.40 -17.79 -1.48
C GLY A 144 19.73 -16.41 -1.51
N VAL A 145 19.64 -15.71 -0.37
CA VAL A 145 19.14 -14.34 -0.29
C VAL A 145 20.26 -13.36 -0.64
N THR A 146 20.00 -12.46 -1.58
CA THR A 146 20.92 -11.42 -2.05
C THR A 146 20.22 -10.06 -2.11
N LYS A 147 20.96 -8.98 -2.37
CA LYS A 147 20.37 -7.65 -2.53
C LYS A 147 19.36 -7.54 -3.68
N SER A 148 19.38 -8.44 -4.66
CA SER A 148 18.40 -8.45 -5.74
C SER A 148 17.11 -9.19 -5.39
N ASN A 149 17.07 -9.97 -4.30
CA ASN A 149 15.90 -10.76 -3.93
C ASN A 149 15.53 -10.74 -2.43
N ASN A 150 16.04 -9.76 -1.67
CA ASN A 150 15.83 -9.66 -0.23
C ASN A 150 14.59 -8.90 0.21
N GLU A 151 13.73 -8.42 -0.70
CA GLU A 151 12.47 -7.76 -0.35
C GLU A 151 11.30 -8.65 -0.71
N VAL A 152 10.32 -8.72 0.17
CA VAL A 152 9.17 -9.61 0.04
C VAL A 152 7.92 -8.86 0.51
N LEU A 153 6.80 -9.13 -0.16
CA LEU A 153 5.46 -8.66 0.16
C LEU A 153 4.65 -9.84 0.68
N TRP A 154 4.02 -9.70 1.84
CA TRP A 154 3.19 -10.72 2.47
C TRP A 154 1.79 -10.17 2.75
N HIS A 155 0.83 -11.09 2.75
CA HIS A 155 -0.52 -10.84 3.23
C HIS A 155 -0.84 -11.87 4.30
N GLU A 156 -1.25 -11.42 5.49
CA GLU A 156 -1.42 -12.29 6.66
C GLU A 156 -2.50 -13.37 6.45
N ASN A 157 -3.59 -13.03 5.75
CA ASN A 157 -4.63 -14.00 5.39
C ASN A 157 -4.26 -14.97 4.24
N VAL A 158 -3.02 -14.95 3.74
CA VAL A 158 -2.55 -15.97 2.79
C VAL A 158 -1.50 -16.83 3.52
N PRO A 159 -1.93 -17.68 4.49
CA PRO A 159 -1.04 -18.34 5.42
C PRO A 159 -0.34 -19.53 4.75
N ALA A 160 0.68 -19.28 3.92
CA ALA A 160 1.58 -20.32 3.43
C ALA A 160 2.75 -19.78 2.59
N GLN A 161 2.67 -18.54 2.10
CA GLN A 161 3.60 -18.07 1.07
C GLN A 161 3.60 -16.54 0.95
N PRO A 162 4.74 -15.94 0.54
CA PRO A 162 4.77 -14.55 0.16
C PRO A 162 3.86 -14.29 -1.05
N LEU A 163 3.24 -13.12 -1.10
CA LEU A 163 2.49 -12.67 -2.28
C LEU A 163 3.44 -12.47 -3.46
N MET A 164 4.59 -11.84 -3.19
CA MET A 164 5.60 -11.53 -4.18
C MET A 164 6.97 -11.34 -3.55
N ARG A 165 8.01 -11.61 -4.34
CA ARG A 165 9.38 -11.32 -3.94
C ARG A 165 10.14 -10.58 -5.04
N LYS A 166 11.02 -9.67 -4.62
CA LYS A 166 11.95 -9.00 -5.51
C LYS A 166 12.82 -10.05 -6.20
N GLY A 167 13.08 -9.90 -7.48
CA GLY A 167 13.81 -10.87 -8.29
C GLY A 167 12.95 -12.01 -8.85
N ASP A 168 11.67 -12.12 -8.48
CA ASP A 168 10.75 -13.06 -9.13
C ASP A 168 10.46 -12.61 -10.57
N GLU A 169 10.30 -13.58 -11.47
CA GLU A 169 9.88 -13.35 -12.84
C GLU A 169 8.39 -12.98 -12.87
N VAL A 170 8.04 -11.96 -13.65
CA VAL A 170 6.65 -11.55 -13.84
C VAL A 170 6.03 -12.41 -14.92
N LEU A 171 5.33 -13.46 -14.51
CA LEU A 171 4.60 -14.33 -15.44
C LEU A 171 3.44 -13.57 -16.11
N GLY A 172 3.10 -13.95 -17.34
CA GLY A 172 1.98 -13.36 -18.09
C GLY A 172 2.31 -12.11 -18.94
N ILE A 173 3.56 -11.64 -18.90
CA ILE A 173 4.10 -10.67 -19.88
C ILE A 173 5.14 -11.36 -20.78
N ASP A 174 6.35 -10.84 -20.92
CA ASP A 174 7.45 -11.50 -21.62
C ASP A 174 8.37 -12.24 -20.64
N SER A 175 8.92 -13.37 -21.07
CA SER A 175 9.91 -14.10 -20.28
C SER A 175 11.21 -13.31 -20.11
N GLY A 176 11.83 -13.44 -18.93
CA GLY A 176 13.05 -12.77 -18.53
C GLY A 176 12.84 -11.34 -18.04
N ILE A 177 11.62 -11.01 -17.59
CA ILE A 177 11.29 -9.76 -16.91
C ILE A 177 11.07 -10.04 -15.42
N PHE A 178 11.74 -9.27 -14.56
CA PHE A 178 11.76 -9.50 -13.11
C PHE A 178 11.29 -8.29 -12.33
N ILE A 179 10.79 -8.51 -11.11
CA ILE A 179 10.51 -7.44 -10.15
C ILE A 179 11.83 -6.88 -9.59
N SER A 180 12.17 -5.65 -9.93
CA SER A 180 13.41 -5.01 -9.45
C SER A 180 13.22 -4.17 -8.19
N ARG A 181 11.99 -3.68 -7.95
CA ARG A 181 11.65 -2.89 -6.75
C ARG A 181 10.14 -2.77 -6.56
N PHE A 182 9.67 -2.83 -5.31
CA PHE A 182 8.31 -2.40 -4.97
C PHE A 182 8.27 -0.87 -4.75
N LEU A 183 7.42 -0.17 -5.50
CA LEU A 183 7.23 1.28 -5.36
C LEU A 183 6.08 1.60 -4.43
N LYS A 184 4.92 0.97 -4.66
CA LYS A 184 3.73 1.11 -3.82
C LYS A 184 2.88 -0.16 -3.80
N PHE A 185 2.08 -0.35 -2.76
CA PHE A 185 1.18 -1.50 -2.62
C PHE A 185 -0.07 -1.12 -1.82
N TRP A 186 -1.20 -1.72 -2.16
CA TRP A 186 -2.49 -1.54 -1.51
C TRP A 186 -3.16 -2.90 -1.33
N PRO A 187 -3.82 -3.14 -0.19
CA PRO A 187 -4.65 -4.32 -0.05
C PRO A 187 -5.90 -4.12 -0.90
N VAL A 188 -6.42 -5.23 -1.41
CA VAL A 188 -7.70 -5.27 -2.08
C VAL A 188 -8.43 -6.48 -1.54
N ASP A 189 -9.50 -6.24 -0.77
CA ASP A 189 -10.24 -7.32 -0.12
C ASP A 189 -9.25 -8.26 0.63
N THR A 190 -9.65 -9.51 0.81
CA THR A 190 -8.92 -10.52 1.55
C THR A 190 -7.93 -11.25 0.64
N GLY A 191 -6.64 -11.12 0.91
CA GLY A 191 -5.59 -11.92 0.26
C GLY A 191 -5.20 -11.47 -1.15
N THR A 192 -5.75 -10.35 -1.63
CA THR A 192 -5.36 -9.76 -2.91
C THR A 192 -4.71 -8.40 -2.72
N ALA A 193 -3.90 -7.96 -3.67
CA ALA A 193 -3.18 -6.69 -3.58
C ALA A 193 -2.98 -6.05 -4.95
N ILE A 194 -3.09 -4.73 -5.02
CA ILE A 194 -2.58 -3.96 -6.16
C ILE A 194 -1.17 -3.50 -5.83
N VAL A 195 -0.25 -3.69 -6.76
CA VAL A 195 1.17 -3.33 -6.57
C VAL A 195 1.65 -2.53 -7.77
N LEU A 196 2.30 -1.40 -7.47
CA LEU A 196 3.11 -0.65 -8.42
C LEU A 196 4.57 -1.07 -8.21
N ALA A 197 5.17 -1.68 -9.23
CA ALA A 197 6.54 -2.16 -9.17
C ALA A 197 7.39 -1.62 -10.32
N LYS A 198 8.70 -1.59 -10.08
CA LYS A 198 9.71 -1.40 -11.11
C LYS A 198 10.17 -2.76 -11.62
N LEU A 199 10.41 -2.85 -12.92
CA LEU A 199 10.83 -4.03 -13.65
C LEU A 199 12.33 -3.97 -13.98
N SER A 200 12.91 -5.11 -14.30
CA SER A 200 14.23 -5.25 -14.93
C SER A 200 14.23 -6.46 -15.86
N GLY A 201 15.31 -6.65 -16.61
CA GLY A 201 15.48 -7.81 -17.50
C GLY A 201 15.42 -7.45 -18.97
N LYS A 202 15.24 -8.47 -19.82
CA LYS A 202 15.34 -8.32 -21.28
C LYS A 202 14.19 -7.45 -21.79
N GLY A 203 14.50 -6.46 -22.63
CA GLY A 203 13.49 -5.57 -23.23
C GLY A 203 12.90 -4.53 -22.27
N VAL A 204 13.35 -4.47 -21.02
CA VAL A 204 12.98 -3.42 -20.07
C VAL A 204 13.93 -2.22 -20.20
N SER A 205 13.35 -1.04 -20.30
CA SER A 205 14.02 0.26 -20.45
C SER A 205 13.28 1.32 -19.63
N SER A 206 13.81 2.53 -19.50
CA SER A 206 13.14 3.63 -18.79
C SER A 206 11.79 4.08 -19.40
N LYS A 207 11.38 3.51 -20.54
CA LYS A 207 10.09 3.78 -21.19
C LYS A 207 9.02 2.73 -20.86
N ASN A 208 9.41 1.62 -20.21
CA ASN A 208 8.53 0.48 -19.92
C ASN A 208 8.98 -0.29 -18.65
N ASP A 209 9.56 0.44 -17.69
CA ASP A 209 10.11 -0.14 -16.46
C ASP A 209 9.18 -0.06 -15.26
N CYS A 210 7.99 0.54 -15.36
CA CYS A 210 6.98 0.46 -14.30
C CYS A 210 5.73 -0.29 -14.76
N ILE A 211 5.14 -1.04 -13.82
CA ILE A 211 3.90 -1.80 -14.01
C ILE A 211 3.02 -1.69 -12.77
N VAL A 212 1.73 -1.61 -12.99
CA VAL A 212 0.68 -1.87 -12.00
C VAL A 212 0.08 -3.23 -12.33
N PHE A 213 0.07 -4.13 -11.38
CA PHE A 213 -0.63 -5.41 -11.50
C PHE A 213 -1.44 -5.69 -10.24
N LEU A 214 -2.42 -6.58 -10.41
CA LEU A 214 -3.19 -7.17 -9.33
C LEU A 214 -2.61 -8.55 -9.02
N VAL A 215 -2.25 -8.76 -7.76
CA VAL A 215 -1.91 -10.07 -7.20
C VAL A 215 -3.22 -10.68 -6.69
N GLN A 216 -3.63 -11.80 -7.27
CA GLN A 216 -4.83 -12.52 -6.86
C GLN A 216 -4.56 -13.43 -5.66
N ASP A 217 -5.62 -13.96 -5.06
CA ASP A 217 -5.56 -14.88 -3.92
C ASP A 217 -4.86 -16.21 -4.25
N ASP A 218 -4.94 -16.65 -5.51
CA ASP A 218 -4.20 -17.78 -6.07
C ASP A 218 -2.76 -17.46 -6.49
N LEU A 219 -2.26 -16.27 -6.13
CA LEU A 219 -0.97 -15.68 -6.51
C LEU A 219 -0.77 -15.41 -8.00
N THR A 220 -1.81 -15.53 -8.83
CA THR A 220 -1.68 -15.11 -10.22
C THR A 220 -1.50 -13.61 -10.31
N LEU A 221 -0.62 -13.19 -11.23
CA LEU A 221 -0.38 -11.78 -11.52
C LEU A 221 -1.19 -11.37 -12.74
N LEU A 222 -2.08 -10.39 -12.57
CA LEU A 222 -2.80 -9.76 -13.67
C LEU A 222 -2.22 -8.37 -13.95
N PRO A 223 -1.50 -8.18 -15.07
CA PRO A 223 -1.08 -6.86 -15.51
C PRO A 223 -2.29 -5.94 -15.71
N LEU A 224 -2.32 -4.81 -14.99
CA LEU A 224 -3.37 -3.79 -15.13
C LEU A 224 -2.91 -2.69 -16.09
N MET A 225 -1.71 -2.15 -15.89
CA MET A 225 -1.14 -1.08 -16.73
C MET A 225 0.38 -1.13 -16.69
N ARG A 226 1.04 -1.03 -17.84
CA ARG A 226 2.49 -0.89 -17.94
C ARG A 226 2.88 0.35 -18.73
N GLU A 227 3.98 0.97 -18.34
CA GLU A 227 4.61 2.01 -19.17
C GLU A 227 5.00 1.43 -20.54
N GLY A 228 4.83 2.23 -21.59
CA GLY A 228 5.07 1.84 -22.97
C GLY A 228 3.86 1.21 -23.68
N ASP A 229 2.87 0.69 -22.94
CA ASP A 229 1.67 0.09 -23.53
C ASP A 229 0.77 1.14 -24.19
N ILE A 230 -0.09 0.71 -25.12
CA ILE A 230 -1.04 1.59 -25.81
C ILE A 230 -2.20 1.89 -24.85
N ALA A 231 -2.49 3.18 -24.62
CA ALA A 231 -3.52 3.64 -23.70
C ALA A 231 -4.97 3.57 -24.24
N CYS A 232 -5.16 2.92 -25.38
CA CYS A 232 -6.42 2.78 -26.12
C CYS A 232 -7.22 4.10 -26.26
N ASP A 233 -6.76 4.99 -27.14
CA ASP A 233 -7.49 6.20 -27.56
C ASP A 233 -7.33 6.39 -29.09
N TRP A 234 -8.07 7.32 -29.70
CA TRP A 234 -8.10 7.53 -31.16
C TRP A 234 -6.73 7.87 -31.78
N ASP A 235 -5.83 8.52 -31.03
CA ASP A 235 -4.46 8.84 -31.43
C ASP A 235 -3.43 7.80 -30.96
N CYS A 236 -3.89 6.67 -30.41
CA CYS A 236 -3.08 5.54 -29.94
C CYS A 236 -1.85 5.97 -29.09
N PRO A 237 -2.02 6.83 -28.06
CA PRO A 237 -0.90 7.28 -27.28
C PRO A 237 -0.38 6.11 -26.42
N ARG A 238 0.88 6.19 -26.00
CA ARG A 238 1.47 5.20 -25.10
C ARG A 238 1.50 5.71 -23.67
N ILE A 239 1.33 4.82 -22.70
CA ILE A 239 1.54 5.14 -21.28
C ILE A 239 3.00 5.59 -21.11
N GLY A 240 3.18 6.83 -20.66
CA GLY A 240 4.50 7.43 -20.46
C GLY A 240 5.05 7.08 -19.09
N VAL A 241 4.56 7.78 -18.07
CA VAL A 241 4.93 7.60 -16.66
C VAL A 241 3.68 7.34 -15.84
N ILE A 242 3.68 6.30 -15.01
CA ILE A 242 2.63 6.07 -14.01
C ILE A 242 2.88 7.02 -12.84
N GLN A 243 2.12 8.11 -12.76
CA GLN A 243 2.37 9.23 -11.86
C GLN A 243 1.82 8.97 -10.46
N GLN A 244 0.60 8.44 -10.39
CA GLN A 244 -0.08 8.16 -9.13
C GLN A 244 -1.06 6.99 -9.31
N VAL A 245 -1.18 6.18 -8.28
CA VAL A 245 -2.17 5.12 -8.16
C VAL A 245 -2.87 5.33 -6.83
N GLU A 246 -4.18 5.17 -6.81
CA GLU A 246 -4.98 5.13 -5.60
C GLU A 246 -5.91 3.93 -5.67
N VAL A 247 -6.06 3.23 -4.55
CA VAL A 247 -6.90 2.05 -4.44
C VAL A 247 -7.77 2.20 -3.20
N GLU A 248 -9.06 1.94 -3.38
CA GLU A 248 -9.99 1.78 -2.27
C GLU A 248 -9.93 0.31 -1.82
N PRO A 249 -9.51 0.06 -0.57
CA PRO A 249 -9.12 -1.29 -0.14
C PRO A 249 -10.29 -2.27 0.01
N SER A 250 -11.52 -1.82 0.26
CA SER A 250 -12.66 -2.72 0.48
C SER A 250 -13.26 -3.30 -0.80
N THR A 251 -13.19 -2.57 -1.92
CA THR A 251 -13.79 -2.97 -3.20
C THR A 251 -12.77 -3.17 -4.31
N GLY A 252 -11.52 -2.80 -4.08
CA GLY A 252 -10.47 -2.83 -5.11
C GLY A 252 -10.72 -1.88 -6.26
N ARG A 253 -11.61 -0.88 -6.12
CA ARG A 253 -11.73 0.21 -7.08
C ARG A 253 -10.45 1.02 -7.05
N TYR A 254 -9.95 1.42 -8.21
CA TYR A 254 -8.70 2.14 -8.29
C TYR A 254 -8.72 3.22 -9.36
N LEU A 255 -7.85 4.22 -9.15
CA LEU A 255 -7.53 5.28 -10.10
C LEU A 255 -6.04 5.24 -10.41
N ILE A 256 -5.70 5.38 -11.69
CA ILE A 256 -4.31 5.52 -12.14
C ILE A 256 -4.19 6.81 -12.93
N GLN A 257 -3.34 7.72 -12.46
CA GLN A 257 -2.94 8.91 -13.21
C GLN A 257 -1.64 8.61 -13.93
N ALA A 258 -1.62 8.80 -15.25
CA ALA A 258 -0.43 8.60 -16.06
C ALA A 258 -0.19 9.75 -17.04
N SER A 259 1.09 10.01 -17.35
CA SER A 259 1.44 10.79 -18.53
C SER A 259 1.30 9.93 -19.78
N LEU A 260 1.14 10.58 -20.93
CA LEU A 260 1.02 9.92 -22.22
C LEU A 260 2.13 10.42 -23.16
N THR A 261 2.68 9.51 -23.95
CA THR A 261 3.63 9.80 -25.03
C THR A 261 2.97 9.62 -26.39
N GLY A 262 3.47 10.31 -27.41
CA GLY A 262 2.85 10.35 -28.75
C GLY A 262 1.81 11.46 -28.94
N ALA A 263 1.37 12.12 -27.87
CA ALA A 263 0.45 13.26 -27.93
C ALA A 263 0.99 14.45 -27.12
N SER A 264 1.33 15.56 -27.76
CA SER A 264 1.99 16.70 -27.09
C SER A 264 1.05 17.53 -26.22
N THR A 265 -0.19 17.76 -26.67
CA THR A 265 -1.17 18.60 -25.96
C THR A 265 -2.12 17.82 -25.07
N ARG A 266 -2.27 16.51 -25.31
CA ARG A 266 -3.14 15.58 -24.57
C ARG A 266 -2.33 14.50 -23.85
N ASN A 267 -1.28 14.96 -23.16
CA ASN A 267 -0.20 14.14 -22.62
C ASN A 267 -0.43 13.63 -21.17
N GLN A 268 -1.68 13.60 -20.71
CA GLN A 268 -2.02 13.11 -19.37
C GLN A 268 -3.44 12.54 -19.37
N ALA A 269 -3.63 11.45 -18.65
CA ALA A 269 -4.92 10.79 -18.50
C ALA A 269 -5.12 10.24 -17.09
N LEU A 270 -6.39 10.12 -16.73
CA LEU A 270 -6.88 9.39 -15.58
C LEU A 270 -7.55 8.11 -16.09
N PHE A 271 -7.19 7.00 -15.47
CA PHE A 271 -7.75 5.69 -15.73
C PHE A 271 -8.43 5.18 -14.47
N ALA A 272 -9.47 4.38 -14.65
CA ALA A 272 -10.26 3.79 -13.59
C ALA A 272 -10.48 2.31 -13.86
N GLY A 273 -10.55 1.50 -12.81
CA GLY A 273 -10.94 0.10 -12.88
C GLY A 273 -11.31 -0.44 -11.52
N SER A 274 -11.71 -1.70 -11.46
CA SER A 274 -12.04 -2.36 -10.18
C SER A 274 -11.59 -3.81 -10.16
N ALA A 275 -10.66 -4.11 -9.26
CA ALA A 275 -10.07 -5.43 -9.08
C ALA A 275 -11.09 -6.50 -8.63
N GLY A 276 -12.22 -6.10 -8.02
CA GLY A 276 -13.28 -6.99 -7.57
C GLY A 276 -14.16 -7.57 -8.69
N TYR A 277 -14.03 -7.11 -9.94
CA TYR A 277 -14.66 -7.78 -11.07
C TYR A 277 -13.86 -9.04 -11.47
N GLY A 278 -14.56 -10.13 -11.80
CA GLY A 278 -13.92 -11.40 -12.20
C GLY A 278 -13.33 -11.41 -13.61
N ASP A 279 -12.61 -12.49 -13.95
CA ASP A 279 -11.84 -12.64 -15.20
C ASP A 279 -12.65 -13.04 -16.45
N SER A 280 -13.97 -13.19 -16.32
CA SER A 280 -14.83 -13.66 -17.41
C SER A 280 -15.86 -12.62 -17.86
N GLY A 281 -16.31 -12.77 -19.11
CA GLY A 281 -17.40 -11.98 -19.69
C GLY A 281 -17.17 -10.46 -19.66
N THR A 282 -18.22 -9.72 -19.32
CA THR A 282 -18.20 -8.26 -19.22
C THR A 282 -17.44 -7.73 -18.01
N GLY A 283 -17.24 -8.56 -16.98
CA GLY A 283 -16.50 -8.19 -15.77
C GLY A 283 -15.03 -7.90 -16.06
N LYS A 284 -14.41 -8.71 -16.94
CA LYS A 284 -13.00 -8.57 -17.33
C LYS A 284 -12.65 -7.16 -17.81
N PHE A 285 -13.52 -6.54 -18.60
CA PHE A 285 -13.27 -5.19 -19.13
C PHE A 285 -13.36 -4.09 -18.06
N LYS A 286 -14.17 -4.29 -17.01
CA LYS A 286 -14.25 -3.38 -15.86
C LYS A 286 -13.11 -3.60 -14.87
N ARG A 287 -12.48 -4.78 -14.92
CA ARG A 287 -11.29 -5.11 -14.12
C ARG A 287 -10.06 -4.37 -14.60
N LEU A 288 -9.93 -4.14 -15.91
CA LEU A 288 -8.79 -3.44 -16.50
C LEU A 288 -8.97 -1.92 -16.45
N PRO A 289 -7.88 -1.13 -16.37
CA PRO A 289 -7.98 0.32 -16.38
C PRO A 289 -8.55 0.84 -17.71
N ALA A 290 -9.65 1.59 -17.63
CA ALA A 290 -10.22 2.33 -18.75
C ALA A 290 -9.98 3.83 -18.57
N MET A 291 -9.68 4.53 -19.66
CA MET A 291 -9.50 5.98 -19.61
C MET A 291 -10.83 6.69 -19.32
N VAL A 292 -10.89 7.46 -18.24
CA VAL A 292 -12.09 8.20 -17.82
C VAL A 292 -11.99 9.70 -18.06
N LEU A 293 -10.78 10.25 -18.03
CA LEU A 293 -10.53 11.66 -18.28
C LEU A 293 -9.18 11.86 -18.94
N ARG A 294 -9.09 12.80 -19.88
CA ARG A 294 -7.85 13.13 -20.56
C ARG A 294 -7.64 14.64 -20.62
N LYS A 295 -6.40 15.07 -20.47
CA LYS A 295 -6.00 16.44 -20.79
C LYS A 295 -6.45 16.81 -22.21
N GLY A 296 -6.99 18.01 -22.36
CA GLY A 296 -7.60 18.51 -23.60
C GLY A 296 -9.07 18.12 -23.79
N ALA A 297 -9.64 17.26 -22.93
CA ALA A 297 -11.09 17.03 -22.95
C ALA A 297 -11.83 18.33 -22.63
N ARG A 298 -12.96 18.55 -23.33
CA ARG A 298 -13.88 19.65 -23.02
C ARG A 298 -14.69 19.27 -21.78
N PHE A 299 -14.88 20.24 -20.90
CA PHE A 299 -15.63 20.07 -19.66
C PHE A 299 -16.58 21.25 -19.53
N ASP A 300 -17.85 20.92 -19.29
CA ASP A 300 -18.87 21.90 -18.94
C ASP A 300 -18.99 21.92 -17.42
N THR A 301 -18.63 23.04 -16.80
CA THR A 301 -18.70 23.21 -15.35
C THR A 301 -20.10 23.59 -14.88
N GLY A 302 -21.03 23.91 -15.78
CA GLY A 302 -22.35 24.45 -15.48
C GLY A 302 -22.34 25.90 -14.98
N PHE A 303 -21.17 26.49 -14.72
CA PHE A 303 -21.01 27.87 -14.21
C PHE A 303 -20.25 28.80 -15.16
N SER A 304 -19.54 28.27 -16.15
CA SER A 304 -18.76 29.04 -17.13
C SER A 304 -18.90 28.47 -18.54
N ASP A 305 -18.39 29.19 -19.53
CA ASP A 305 -18.18 28.65 -20.88
C ASP A 305 -17.41 27.32 -20.83
N VAL A 306 -17.74 26.42 -21.77
CA VAL A 306 -17.05 25.15 -21.96
C VAL A 306 -15.54 25.39 -22.08
N THR A 307 -14.79 24.84 -21.14
CA THR A 307 -13.33 24.96 -21.09
C THR A 307 -12.68 23.60 -21.34
N THR A 308 -11.36 23.56 -21.49
CA THR A 308 -10.63 22.30 -21.66
C THR A 308 -9.74 21.99 -20.48
N VAL A 309 -9.61 20.70 -20.16
CA VAL A 309 -8.73 20.20 -19.10
C VAL A 309 -7.28 20.50 -19.46
N LYS A 310 -6.58 21.25 -18.60
CA LYS A 310 -5.16 21.58 -18.72
C LYS A 310 -4.28 20.60 -17.94
N SER A 311 -4.71 20.18 -16.75
CA SER A 311 -4.05 19.13 -15.97
C SER A 311 -5.06 18.42 -15.07
N ILE A 312 -4.71 17.19 -14.73
CA ILE A 312 -5.41 16.33 -13.78
C ILE A 312 -4.43 16.05 -12.64
N LEU A 313 -4.91 16.02 -11.41
CA LEU A 313 -4.11 15.70 -10.24
C LEU A 313 -4.91 14.85 -9.27
N ILE A 314 -4.36 13.67 -8.95
CA ILE A 314 -4.70 12.92 -7.75
C ILE A 314 -3.77 13.43 -6.65
N GLU A 315 -4.32 13.99 -5.58
CA GLU A 315 -3.50 14.44 -4.45
C GLU A 315 -2.79 13.23 -3.83
N PRO A 316 -1.45 13.20 -3.85
CA PRO A 316 -0.72 11.98 -3.53
C PRO A 316 -0.74 11.75 -2.03
N ARG A 317 -1.18 10.55 -1.62
CA ARG A 317 -0.87 10.03 -0.30
C ARG A 317 0.55 9.51 -0.30
N THR A 318 1.48 10.37 0.08
CA THR A 318 2.90 10.01 0.10
C THR A 318 3.25 9.30 1.41
N ASP A 319 3.04 7.99 1.45
CA ASP A 319 3.78 7.15 2.39
C ASP A 319 5.16 6.86 1.80
N LYS A 320 6.21 7.25 2.52
CA LYS A 320 7.61 7.05 2.08
C LYS A 320 7.96 5.57 1.89
N ASN A 321 7.19 4.68 2.51
CA ASN A 321 7.40 3.25 2.46
C ASN A 321 6.51 2.56 1.41
N GLY A 322 5.73 3.33 0.64
CA GLY A 322 4.91 2.82 -0.45
C GLY A 322 3.61 2.12 -0.05
N ALA A 323 3.32 1.97 1.25
CA ALA A 323 2.05 1.38 1.68
C ALA A 323 0.92 2.40 1.50
N GLY A 324 -0.08 2.03 0.70
CA GLY A 324 -1.33 2.77 0.58
C GLY A 324 -2.34 2.34 1.63
N GLY A 325 -3.39 3.14 1.87
CA GLY A 325 -4.49 2.75 2.77
C GLY A 325 -4.18 2.79 4.28
N LYS A 326 -3.13 3.49 4.73
CA LYS A 326 -2.74 3.59 6.17
C LYS A 326 -3.69 4.44 7.05
N GLY A 327 -4.99 4.33 6.89
CA GLY A 327 -5.96 5.20 7.58
C GLY A 327 -5.92 6.68 7.14
N LEU A 328 -5.07 7.04 6.18
CA LEU A 328 -5.18 8.35 5.52
C LEU A 328 -6.44 8.34 4.65
N GLY A 329 -7.33 9.31 4.83
CA GLY A 329 -8.67 9.31 4.23
C GLY A 329 -8.68 9.18 2.70
N SER A 330 -9.44 8.22 2.17
CA SER A 330 -9.51 7.88 0.74
C SER A 330 -10.04 9.01 -0.16
N ILE A 331 -9.42 9.24 -1.32
CA ILE A 331 -10.02 10.08 -2.38
C ILE A 331 -11.01 9.28 -3.22
N LEU A 332 -11.18 7.98 -2.93
CA LEU A 332 -12.07 7.07 -3.63
C LEU A 332 -12.89 6.28 -2.62
N THR A 333 -14.20 6.27 -2.79
CA THR A 333 -15.14 5.55 -1.92
C THR A 333 -15.40 4.14 -2.46
N ALA A 334 -15.91 3.25 -1.61
CA ALA A 334 -16.37 1.92 -2.00
C ALA A 334 -17.46 1.95 -3.09
N ALA A 335 -18.22 3.05 -3.17
CA ALA A 335 -19.22 3.28 -4.20
C ALA A 335 -18.65 3.85 -5.52
N GLY A 336 -17.33 4.07 -5.61
CA GLY A 336 -16.64 4.56 -6.80
C GLY A 336 -16.71 6.07 -7.02
N TYR A 337 -17.30 6.81 -6.07
CA TYR A 337 -17.16 8.25 -6.04
C TYR A 337 -15.74 8.59 -5.66
N GLY A 338 -15.11 9.49 -6.39
CA GLY A 338 -13.80 10.02 -6.03
C GLY A 338 -13.69 11.51 -6.21
N VAL A 339 -12.62 12.07 -5.64
CA VAL A 339 -12.28 13.49 -5.70
C VAL A 339 -10.93 13.66 -6.36
N ILE A 340 -10.87 14.50 -7.40
CA ILE A 340 -9.65 14.85 -8.11
C ILE A 340 -9.57 16.36 -8.25
N THR A 341 -8.35 16.86 -8.49
CA THR A 341 -8.13 18.26 -8.80
C THR A 341 -7.96 18.41 -10.31
N ILE A 342 -8.76 19.27 -10.93
CA ILE A 342 -8.65 19.62 -12.36
C ILE A 342 -8.22 21.08 -12.49
N GLN A 343 -7.20 21.33 -13.30
CA GLN A 343 -6.92 22.69 -13.78
C GLN A 343 -7.44 22.83 -15.21
N PHE A 344 -8.07 23.95 -15.52
CA PHE A 344 -8.61 24.27 -16.83
C PHE A 344 -7.75 25.29 -17.59
N GLN A 345 -7.95 25.43 -18.91
CA GLN A 345 -7.19 26.38 -19.73
C GLN A 345 -7.45 27.86 -19.37
N ASN A 346 -8.64 28.18 -18.86
CA ASN A 346 -8.97 29.51 -18.35
C ASN A 346 -8.27 29.84 -17.00
N GLY A 347 -7.48 28.92 -16.45
CA GLY A 347 -6.73 29.10 -15.21
C GLY A 347 -7.44 28.63 -13.95
N ALA A 348 -8.75 28.31 -14.02
CA ALA A 348 -9.49 27.78 -12.89
C ALA A 348 -8.91 26.44 -12.41
N LYS A 349 -8.89 26.24 -11.09
CA LYS A 349 -8.49 25.00 -10.42
C LYS A 349 -9.62 24.58 -9.51
N GLU A 350 -10.19 23.41 -9.78
CA GLU A 350 -11.41 22.94 -9.12
C GLU A 350 -11.20 21.55 -8.51
N LEU A 351 -11.83 21.32 -7.36
CA LEU A 351 -12.01 19.98 -6.80
C LEU A 351 -13.27 19.39 -7.44
N VAL A 352 -13.08 18.34 -8.24
CA VAL A 352 -14.17 17.67 -8.94
C VAL A 352 -14.44 16.37 -8.23
N SER A 353 -15.68 16.22 -7.77
CA SER A 353 -16.19 14.98 -7.18
C SER A 353 -17.23 14.35 -8.10
N GLY A 354 -17.23 13.03 -8.23
CA GLY A 354 -18.18 12.32 -9.07
C GLY A 354 -17.94 10.82 -9.09
N LEU A 355 -18.80 10.08 -9.79
CA LEU A 355 -18.61 8.66 -10.04
C LEU A 355 -17.46 8.49 -11.04
N LEU A 356 -16.29 8.10 -10.54
CA LEU A 356 -15.08 7.93 -11.36
C LEU A 356 -14.83 6.47 -11.74
N VAL A 357 -15.39 5.53 -10.96
CA VAL A 357 -15.27 4.08 -11.19
C VAL A 357 -16.68 3.46 -11.21
N PRO A 358 -17.21 3.07 -12.39
CA PRO A 358 -18.58 2.59 -12.55
C PRO A 358 -18.83 1.12 -12.16
#